data_AF-A0A2V5UNK8-F1
#
_entry.id   AF-A0A2V5UNK8-F1
#
_cell.length_a   1.000
_cell.length_b   1.000
_cell.length_c   1.000
_cell.angle_alpha   90.00
_cell.angle_beta   90.00
_cell.angle_gamma   90.00
#
_symmetry.space_group_name_H-M   'P 1'
#
loop_
_entity.id
_entity.type
_entity.pdbx_description
1 polymer ?
#
loop_
_entity_poly.entity_id
_entity_poly.type
_entity_poly.pdbx_seq_one_letter_code
_entity_poly.pdbx_strand_id
1 'polypeptide(L)'
;MKFLFLIWSNLKRKKLRTILTLLSVLVAFVLFSLLSALKLALAGGVVMADANRLIVRHRVSFIQPLPYAYMARMARIPGVSAISHT
;
A
#
# COMPACT_ATOMS: atom_id res chain seq x y z
N MET A 1 -8.26 -3.61 43.08
CA MET A 1 -7.36 -2.65 42.40
C MET A 1 -7.47 -1.26 43.01
N LYS A 2 -6.89 -1.05 44.20
CA LYS A 2 -7.22 0.09 45.10
C LYS A 2 -6.51 1.42 44.77
N PHE A 3 -5.56 1.41 43.83
CA PHE A 3 -4.72 2.57 43.50
C PHE A 3 -5.07 3.27 42.17
N LEU A 4 -5.84 2.64 41.27
CA LEU A 4 -6.18 3.23 39.96
C LEU A 4 -6.90 4.59 40.08
N PHE A 5 -7.74 4.74 41.10
CA PHE A 5 -8.45 5.99 41.39
C PHE A 5 -7.49 7.14 41.81
N LEU A 6 -6.42 6.82 42.54
CA LEU A 6 -5.40 7.79 42.97
C LEU A 6 -4.56 8.28 41.79
N ILE A 7 -4.21 7.41 40.83
CA ILE A 7 -3.55 7.82 39.58
C ILE A 7 -4.47 8.76 38.78
N TRP A 8 -5.75 8.41 38.65
CA TRP A 8 -6.72 9.23 37.91
C TRP A 8 -6.96 10.62 38.54
N SER A 9 -7.02 10.68 39.87
CA SER A 9 -7.14 11.93 40.62
C SER A 9 -5.90 12.82 40.46
N ASN A 10 -4.70 12.24 40.45
CA ASN A 10 -3.46 12.98 40.22
C ASN A 10 -3.31 13.47 38.76
N LEU A 11 -3.78 12.70 37.78
CA LEU A 11 -3.78 13.09 36.36
C LEU A 11 -4.67 14.32 36.08
N LYS A 12 -5.81 14.43 36.78
CA LYS A 12 -6.74 15.58 36.65
C LYS A 12 -6.25 16.86 37.32
N ARG A 13 -5.27 16.78 38.23
CA ARG A 13 -4.69 17.94 38.93
C ARG A 13 -3.82 18.82 38.03
N LYS A 14 -3.17 18.25 37.01
CA LYS A 14 -2.29 18.96 36.07
C LYS A 14 -2.69 18.64 34.61
N LYS A 15 -3.93 19.00 34.24
CA LYS A 15 -4.55 18.73 32.93
C LYS A 15 -3.66 19.12 31.74
N LEU A 16 -2.96 20.26 31.80
CA LEU A 16 -2.11 20.70 30.70
C LEU A 16 -0.91 19.77 30.48
N ARG A 17 -0.20 19.38 31.54
CA ARG A 17 0.97 18.49 31.42
C ARG A 17 0.59 17.10 30.93
N THR A 18 -0.52 16.57 31.40
CA THR A 18 -1.02 15.25 31.01
C THR A 18 -1.54 15.23 29.58
N ILE A 19 -2.20 16.29 29.13
CA ILE A 19 -2.59 16.44 27.72
C ILE A 19 -1.36 16.59 26.83
N LEU A 20 -0.40 17.47 27.16
CA LEU A 20 0.79 17.67 26.32
C LEU A 20 1.62 16.40 26.14
N THR A 21 1.79 15.62 27.22
CA THR A 21 2.53 14.35 27.16
C THR A 21 1.77 13.28 26.38
N LEU A 22 0.46 13.16 26.57
CA LEU A 22 -0.37 12.23 25.80
C LEU A 22 -0.40 12.58 24.31
N LEU A 23 -0.50 13.87 23.99
CA LEU A 23 -0.55 14.38 22.62
C LEU A 23 0.78 14.16 21.91
N SER A 24 1.91 14.33 22.61
CA SER A 24 3.24 14.00 22.08
C SER A 24 3.34 12.52 21.66
N VAL A 25 2.85 11.61 22.49
CA VAL A 25 2.84 10.17 22.17
C VAL A 25 1.90 9.87 21.00
N LEU A 26 0.69 10.46 21.00
CA LEU A 26 -0.27 10.30 19.91
C LEU A 26 0.30 10.76 18.57
N VAL A 27 0.99 11.90 18.52
CA VAL A 27 1.61 12.42 17.30
C VAL A 27 2.65 11.44 16.74
N ALA A 28 3.44 10.79 17.58
CA ALA A 28 4.39 9.77 17.13
C ALA A 28 3.69 8.59 16.43
N PHE A 29 2.58 8.09 17.00
CA PHE A 29 1.78 7.05 16.37
C PHE A 29 1.10 7.50 15.08
N VAL A 30 0.60 8.75 15.03
CA VAL A 30 0.00 9.32 13.82
C VAL A 30 1.02 9.40 12.69
N LEU A 31 2.22 9.89 12.96
CA LEU A 31 3.30 9.95 11.97
C LEU A 31 3.69 8.56 11.46
N PHE A 32 3.79 7.58 12.37
CA PHE A 32 4.08 6.19 11.99
C PHE A 32 2.98 5.57 11.14
N SER A 33 1.71 5.78 11.52
CA SER A 33 0.54 5.28 10.78
C SER A 33 0.47 5.90 9.39
N LEU A 34 0.67 7.21 9.28
CA LEU A 34 0.69 7.91 7.99
C LEU A 34 1.79 7.38 7.08
N LEU A 35 3.01 7.18 7.60
CA LEU A 35 4.11 6.61 6.82
C LEU A 35 3.78 5.18 6.34
N SER A 36 3.16 4.38 7.20
CA SER A 36 2.76 3.01 6.88
C SER A 36 1.66 2.97 5.82
N ALA A 37 0.66 3.85 5.93
CA ALA A 37 -0.41 4.01 4.95
C ALA A 37 0.13 4.49 3.60
N LEU A 38 1.07 5.44 3.60
CA LEU A 38 1.75 5.89 2.39
C LEU A 38 2.56 4.75 1.74
N LYS A 39 3.34 3.99 2.53
CA LYS A 39 4.05 2.81 2.00
C LYS A 39 3.08 1.84 1.33
N LEU A 40 1.95 1.55 1.97
CA LEU A 40 0.95 0.64 1.42
C LEU A 40 0.28 1.21 0.17
N ALA A 41 -0.04 2.50 0.14
CA ALA A 41 -0.66 3.14 -1.02
C ALA A 41 0.28 3.15 -2.23
N LEU A 42 1.57 3.45 -2.03
CA LEU A 42 2.58 3.43 -3.08
C LEU A 42 2.90 1.99 -3.54
N ALA A 43 2.93 1.03 -2.61
CA ALA A 43 3.12 -0.39 -2.94
C ALA A 43 1.87 -1.04 -3.56
N GLY A 44 0.68 -0.58 -3.20
CA GLY A 44 -0.60 -1.08 -3.70
C GLY A 44 -0.79 -0.83 -5.19
N GLY A 45 -0.16 0.23 -5.74
CA GLY A 45 -0.07 0.42 -7.19
C GLY A 45 0.69 -0.71 -7.91
N VAL A 46 1.63 -1.37 -7.23
CA VAL A 46 2.38 -2.52 -7.77
C VAL A 46 1.56 -3.81 -7.66
N VAL A 47 0.71 -3.96 -6.64
CA VAL A 47 -0.16 -5.14 -6.49
C VAL A 47 -1.30 -5.16 -7.51
N MET A 48 -1.71 -3.98 -8.02
CA MET A 48 -2.65 -3.87 -9.16
C MET A 48 -2.01 -4.17 -10.52
N ALA A 49 -0.67 -4.18 -10.61
CA ALA A 49 0.04 -4.82 -11.69
C ALA A 49 0.10 -6.33 -11.38
N ASP A 50 -1.06 -6.97 -11.51
CA ASP A 50 -1.31 -8.40 -11.33
C ASP A 50 -0.05 -9.25 -11.58
N ALA A 51 0.39 -10.01 -10.57
CA ALA A 51 1.55 -10.89 -10.70
C ALA A 51 1.37 -11.95 -11.80
N ASN A 52 0.14 -12.11 -12.30
CA ASN A 52 -0.25 -12.96 -13.42
C ASN A 52 -0.27 -12.26 -14.79
N ARG A 53 0.06 -10.96 -14.89
CA ARG A 53 0.07 -10.21 -16.15
C ARG A 53 1.48 -10.00 -16.68
N LEU A 54 1.79 -10.67 -17.78
CA LEU A 54 3.01 -10.46 -18.54
C LEU A 54 2.74 -9.52 -19.72
N ILE A 55 3.43 -8.37 -19.76
CA ILE A 55 3.34 -7.40 -20.85
C ILE A 55 4.44 -7.69 -21.88
N VAL A 56 4.05 -8.14 -23.08
CA VAL A 56 4.97 -8.39 -24.19
C VAL A 56 4.97 -7.21 -25.16
N ARG A 57 6.15 -6.74 -25.54
CA ARG A 57 6.35 -5.55 -26.35
C ARG A 57 7.42 -5.77 -27.42
N HIS A 58 7.36 -4.98 -28.49
CA HIS A 58 8.33 -5.09 -29.57
C HIS A 58 9.74 -4.72 -29.07
N ARG A 59 10.75 -5.53 -29.44
CA ARG A 59 12.13 -5.40 -28.95
C ARG A 59 12.82 -4.12 -29.40
N VAL A 60 12.51 -3.65 -30.61
CA VAL A 60 13.25 -2.56 -31.27
C VAL A 60 12.57 -1.20 -31.09
N SER A 61 11.25 -1.15 -30.92
CA SER A 61 10.51 0.11 -30.92
C SER A 61 9.25 0.03 -30.07
N PHE A 62 9.03 1.03 -29.21
CA PHE A 62 7.79 1.17 -28.42
C PHE A 62 6.59 1.62 -29.25
N ILE A 63 6.85 2.30 -30.37
CA ILE A 63 5.84 2.98 -31.19
C ILE A 63 5.17 2.01 -32.18
N GLN A 64 5.78 0.84 -32.40
CA GLN A 64 5.26 -0.15 -33.33
C GLN A 64 4.50 -1.24 -32.56
N PRO A 65 3.18 -1.39 -32.79
CA PRO A 65 2.39 -2.41 -32.12
C PRO A 65 2.80 -3.81 -32.57
N LEU A 66 2.60 -4.80 -31.70
CA LEU A 66 2.86 -6.20 -32.04
C LEU A 66 1.82 -6.67 -33.07
N PRO A 67 2.22 -7.39 -34.14
CA PRO A 67 1.28 -7.95 -35.11
C PRO A 67 0.23 -8.87 -34.46
N TYR A 68 -1.04 -8.74 -34.87
CA TYR A 68 -2.17 -9.51 -34.33
C TYR A 68 -1.99 -11.04 -34.45
N ALA A 69 -1.23 -11.49 -35.46
CA ALA A 69 -0.86 -12.90 -35.63
C ALA A 69 -0.17 -13.52 -34.39
N TYR A 70 0.52 -12.71 -33.57
CA TYR A 70 1.16 -13.19 -32.34
C TYR A 70 0.15 -13.54 -31.24
N MET A 71 -1.06 -12.99 -31.27
CA MET A 71 -2.12 -13.30 -30.28
C MET A 71 -2.46 -14.79 -30.29
N ALA A 72 -2.72 -15.34 -31.47
CA ALA A 72 -3.05 -16.76 -31.64
C ALA A 72 -1.87 -17.69 -31.25
N ARG A 73 -0.64 -17.22 -31.42
CA ARG A 73 0.57 -17.97 -31.01
C ARG A 73 0.75 -17.97 -29.49
N MET A 74 0.53 -16.83 -28.84
CA MET A 74 0.61 -16.69 -27.39
C MET A 74 -0.51 -17.46 -26.67
N ALA A 75 -1.70 -17.55 -27.27
CA ALA A 75 -2.85 -18.26 -26.69
C ALA A 75 -2.60 -19.78 -26.52
N ARG A 76 -1.68 -20.33 -27.30
CA ARG A 76 -1.34 -21.75 -27.29
C ARG A 76 -0.27 -22.10 -26.25
N ILE A 77 0.32 -21.11 -25.57
CA ILE A 77 1.34 -21.35 -24.56
C ILE A 77 0.63 -21.90 -23.30
N PRO A 78 1.07 -23.05 -22.76
CA PRO A 78 0.48 -23.61 -21.56
C PRO A 78 0.67 -22.63 -20.38
N GLY A 79 -0.42 -22.35 -19.65
CA GLY A 79 -0.43 -21.40 -18.53
C GLY A 79 -0.96 -20.00 -18.87
N VAL A 80 -1.25 -19.71 -20.13
CA VAL A 80 -1.88 -18.44 -20.53
C VAL A 80 -3.40 -18.55 -20.43
N SER A 81 -4.01 -17.77 -19.53
CA SER A 81 -5.46 -17.78 -19.30
C SER A 81 -6.22 -16.79 -20.20
N ALA A 82 -5.65 -15.61 -20.45
CA ALA A 82 -6.27 -14.55 -21.23
C ALA A 82 -5.22 -13.68 -21.93
N ILE A 83 -5.56 -13.19 -23.12
CA ILE A 83 -4.71 -12.27 -23.90
C ILE A 83 -5.55 -11.07 -24.31
N SER A 84 -4.97 -9.88 -24.19
CA SER A 84 -5.56 -8.62 -24.62
C SER A 84 -4.58 -7.89 -25.53
N HIS A 85 -5.11 -7.36 -26.63
CA HIS A 85 -4.41 -6.47 -27.56
C HIS A 85 -5.25 -5.19 -27.65
N THR A 86 -4.61 -4.05 -27.43
CA THR A 86 -5.22 -2.69 -27.43
C THR A 86 -4.66 -1.90 -28.58
#